data_AF-A0A349DND7-F1
#
_entry.id   AF-A0A349DND7-F1
#
_cell.length_a   1.000
_cell.length_b   1.000
_cell.length_c   1.000
_cell.angle_alpha   90.00
_cell.angle_beta   90.00
_cell.angle_gamma   90.00
#
_symmetry.space_group_name_H-M   'P 1'
#
loop_
_entity.id
_entity.type
_entity.pdbx_description
1 polymer ?
#
loop_
_entity_poly.entity_id
_entity_poly.type
_entity_poly.pdbx_seq_one_letter_code
_entity_poly.pdbx_strand_id
1 'polypeptide(L)'
;MQKTFKYSQRTKILKTIFASISFFVASGITASIFLERNFTPPIHTWYIIIIMGVILPLWLVLATFTFKIEITTTSIIATTLFKRREIRLEQIKGFKYTRWGYVMVLVHNDNPALDMGFEQEVLKLDGLKEWIIEHFNDITPKDDLDEVLQNPQFGIDKEERLRKFKNSTRRHLIVNLVTIVYLISFFAYILYYKALPAFFLIPTLLFPWITLYIIYREDGMARLLTDPEKVKNSYPGYMFALITQTTLIGFYGVRYEPINYQDTVYLMILFGSIFAIATLYALHKSALPKKKTDRIGRYFIALICALIYGFASTLAMNGAFDQAKVAKVNAIIIKKYRDGDEHKVQIQIERGQVTSENISKDIYQVLKKGDQIIVHQKQGFLGIPWILKIENKKNPSPKR
;
A
#
# COMPACT_ATOMS: atom_id res chain seq x y z
N MET A 1 11.66 44.09 -2.97
CA MET A 1 10.89 44.02 -1.72
C MET A 1 11.25 42.71 -1.04
N GLN A 2 11.71 42.73 0.21
CA GLN A 2 11.99 41.50 0.96
C GLN A 2 10.71 41.05 1.67
N LYS A 3 10.17 39.89 1.31
CA LYS A 3 9.01 39.29 1.99
C LYS A 3 9.39 37.92 2.54
N THR A 4 8.95 37.63 3.75
CA THR A 4 9.19 36.33 4.39
C THR A 4 7.86 35.68 4.71
N PHE A 5 7.61 34.52 4.12
CA PHE A 5 6.43 33.71 4.33
C PHE A 5 6.77 32.56 5.28
N LYS A 6 6.00 32.44 6.36
CA LYS A 6 6.09 31.34 7.33
C LYS A 6 4.68 30.80 7.54
N TYR A 7 4.57 29.52 7.92
CA TYR A 7 3.28 29.00 8.35
C TYR A 7 2.66 29.86 9.45
N SER A 8 1.37 30.17 9.30
CA SER A 8 0.61 30.85 10.33
C SER A 8 0.65 30.06 11.63
N GLN A 9 0.54 30.73 12.77
CA GLN A 9 0.51 30.07 14.08
C GLN A 9 -0.65 29.06 14.17
N ARG A 10 -1.80 29.35 13.56
CA ARG A 10 -2.95 28.44 13.47
C ARG A 10 -2.60 27.16 12.70
N THR A 11 -1.93 27.27 11.54
CA THR A 11 -1.51 26.10 10.74
C THR A 11 -0.49 25.25 11.50
N LYS A 12 0.47 25.89 12.21
CA LYS A 12 1.44 25.19 13.06
C LYS A 12 0.75 24.38 14.16
N ILE A 13 -0.22 24.99 14.84
CA ILE A 13 -1.02 24.32 15.89
C ILE A 13 -1.81 23.15 15.28
N LEU A 14 -2.52 23.37 14.16
CA LEU A 14 -3.33 22.33 13.53
C LEU A 14 -2.49 21.12 13.09
N LYS A 15 -1.34 21.34 12.45
CA LYS A 15 -0.41 20.27 12.06
C LYS A 15 0.14 19.52 13.27
N THR A 16 0.42 20.23 14.35
CA THR A 16 0.86 19.61 15.61
C THR A 16 -0.23 18.72 16.19
N ILE A 17 -1.47 19.22 16.26
CA ILE A 17 -2.63 18.43 16.72
C ILE A 17 -2.83 17.19 15.82
N PHE A 18 -2.78 17.35 14.50
CA PHE A 18 -2.93 16.22 13.56
C PHE A 18 -1.83 15.18 13.72
N ALA A 19 -0.57 15.61 13.88
CA ALA A 19 0.55 14.71 14.13
C ALA A 19 0.37 13.97 15.47
N SER A 20 -0.08 14.67 16.52
CA SER A 20 -0.38 14.06 17.83
C SER A 20 -1.54 13.05 17.73
N ILE A 21 -2.64 13.37 17.03
CA ILE A 21 -3.76 12.43 16.84
C ILE A 21 -3.29 11.21 16.05
N SER A 22 -2.55 11.41 14.97
CA SER A 22 -2.00 10.29 14.17
C SER A 22 -1.11 9.40 15.02
N PHE A 23 -0.29 9.99 15.91
CA PHE A 23 0.49 9.25 16.89
C PHE A 23 -0.39 8.44 17.84
N PHE A 24 -1.42 9.05 18.46
CA PHE A 24 -2.30 8.34 19.39
C PHE A 24 -3.11 7.24 18.71
N VAL A 25 -3.58 7.44 17.48
CA VAL A 25 -4.29 6.41 16.70
C VAL A 25 -3.35 5.27 16.33
N ALA A 26 -2.16 5.58 15.80
CA ALA A 26 -1.17 4.56 15.48
C ALA A 26 -0.77 3.79 16.73
N SER A 27 -0.52 4.48 17.84
CA SER A 27 -0.18 3.88 19.15
C SER A 27 -1.34 3.08 19.72
N GLY A 28 -2.59 3.51 19.51
CA GLY A 28 -3.79 2.80 19.95
C GLY A 28 -4.05 1.52 19.16
N ILE A 29 -3.89 1.55 17.83
CA ILE A 29 -3.95 0.36 16.96
C ILE A 29 -2.83 -0.62 17.32
N THR A 30 -1.62 -0.08 17.49
CA THR A 30 -0.45 -0.82 17.96
C THR A 30 -0.79 -1.49 19.30
N ALA A 31 -1.20 -0.70 20.30
CA ALA A 31 -1.56 -1.19 21.63
C ALA A 31 -2.72 -2.21 21.57
N SER A 32 -3.74 -2.04 20.74
CA SER A 32 -4.85 -3.00 20.66
C SER A 32 -4.40 -4.34 20.06
N ILE A 33 -3.55 -4.32 19.03
CA ILE A 33 -2.92 -5.53 18.47
C ILE A 33 -2.09 -6.25 19.55
N PHE A 34 -1.35 -5.51 20.38
CA PHE A 34 -0.48 -6.11 21.40
C PHE A 34 -1.22 -6.54 22.67
N LEU A 35 -2.20 -5.76 23.14
CA LEU A 35 -3.00 -6.04 24.33
C LEU A 35 -3.94 -7.23 24.12
N GLU A 36 -4.53 -7.41 22.92
CA GLU A 36 -5.38 -8.57 22.67
C GLU A 36 -4.59 -9.89 22.55
N ARG A 37 -3.28 -9.85 22.28
CA ARG A 37 -2.49 -11.07 22.01
C ARG A 37 -1.46 -11.45 23.07
N ASN A 38 -1.27 -10.68 24.14
CA ASN A 38 -0.08 -10.81 25.00
C ASN A 38 1.16 -11.00 24.11
N PHE A 39 1.34 -10.15 23.11
CA PHE A 39 2.41 -10.28 22.12
C PHE A 39 3.46 -9.23 22.47
N THR A 40 4.66 -9.62 22.90
CA THR A 40 5.80 -8.71 22.93
C THR A 40 6.41 -8.72 21.54
N PRO A 41 6.34 -7.58 20.82
CA PRO A 41 6.94 -7.51 19.51
C PRO A 41 8.44 -7.83 19.60
N PRO A 42 9.01 -8.52 18.61
CA PRO A 42 10.45 -8.58 18.44
C PRO A 42 11.07 -7.19 18.49
N ILE A 43 12.32 -7.07 18.92
CA ILE A 43 12.98 -5.76 19.12
C ILE A 43 12.94 -4.85 17.88
N HIS A 44 12.96 -5.44 16.67
CA HIS A 44 12.85 -4.68 15.43
C HIS A 44 11.48 -4.02 15.23
N THR A 45 10.41 -4.65 15.70
CA THR A 45 9.05 -4.08 15.64
C THR A 45 8.92 -2.89 16.61
N TRP A 46 9.60 -2.91 17.76
CA TRP A 46 9.70 -1.74 18.62
C TRP A 46 10.38 -0.55 17.93
N TYR A 47 11.43 -0.78 17.13
CA TYR A 47 12.03 0.30 16.34
C TYR A 47 11.03 0.89 15.34
N ILE A 48 10.23 0.06 14.67
CA ILE A 48 9.19 0.54 13.74
C ILE A 48 8.17 1.40 14.49
N ILE A 49 7.71 0.96 15.66
CA ILE A 49 6.74 1.69 16.49
C ILE A 49 7.33 3.03 16.96
N ILE A 50 8.59 3.05 17.43
CA ILE A 50 9.24 4.29 17.87
C ILE A 50 9.45 5.23 16.69
N ILE A 51 9.88 4.72 15.54
CA ILE A 51 10.10 5.51 14.33
C ILE A 51 8.78 6.11 13.85
N MET A 52 7.74 5.29 13.68
CA MET A 52 6.45 5.73 13.16
C MET A 52 5.61 6.51 14.16
N GLY A 53 5.71 6.16 15.44
CA GLY A 53 4.94 6.78 16.51
C GLY A 53 5.59 8.06 17.01
N VAL A 54 6.87 8.04 17.35
CA VAL A 54 7.51 9.19 18.01
C VAL A 54 8.29 10.03 17.02
N ILE A 55 9.22 9.41 16.29
CA ILE A 55 10.20 10.14 15.48
C ILE A 55 9.52 10.85 14.31
N LEU A 56 8.62 10.18 13.58
CA LEU A 56 7.98 10.73 12.40
C LEU A 56 7.02 11.88 12.74
N PRO A 57 6.13 11.79 13.75
CA PRO A 57 5.31 12.94 14.18
C PRO A 57 6.15 14.09 14.72
N LEU A 58 7.18 13.82 15.53
CA LEU A 58 8.09 14.86 16.01
C LEU A 58 8.80 15.55 14.84
N TRP A 59 9.26 14.77 13.85
CA TRP A 59 9.86 15.29 12.64
C TRP A 59 8.89 16.18 11.84
N LEU A 60 7.62 15.79 11.68
CA LEU A 60 6.60 16.60 11.01
C LEU A 60 6.38 17.94 11.73
N VAL A 61 6.38 17.93 13.07
CA VAL A 61 6.29 19.15 13.87
C VAL A 61 7.51 20.04 13.62
N LEU A 62 8.72 19.52 13.79
CA LEU A 62 9.97 20.28 13.58
C LEU A 62 10.09 20.82 12.14
N ALA A 63 9.72 20.03 11.15
CA ALA A 63 9.68 20.45 9.75
C ALA A 63 8.73 21.64 9.54
N THR A 64 7.58 21.67 10.22
CA THR A 64 6.62 22.77 10.14
C THR A 64 7.13 24.05 10.78
N PHE A 65 7.90 23.96 11.88
CA PHE A 65 8.45 25.14 12.55
C PHE A 65 9.65 25.76 11.83
N THR A 66 10.45 24.94 11.16
CA THR A 66 11.64 25.36 10.43
C THR A 66 11.36 25.83 8.99
N PHE A 67 10.18 25.52 8.47
CA PHE A 67 9.77 25.94 7.13
C PHE A 67 9.63 27.47 7.02
N LYS A 68 10.39 28.06 6.09
CA LYS A 68 10.28 29.47 5.70
C LYS A 68 10.58 29.65 4.21
N ILE A 69 9.87 30.59 3.59
CA ILE A 69 10.16 31.06 2.23
C ILE A 69 10.53 32.53 2.33
N GLU A 70 11.70 32.88 1.83
CA GLU A 70 12.18 34.25 1.75
C GLU A 70 12.24 34.65 0.28
N ILE A 71 11.49 35.69 -0.08
CA ILE A 71 11.55 36.31 -1.40
C ILE A 71 12.42 37.55 -1.26
N THR A 72 13.60 37.47 -1.86
CA THR A 72 14.55 38.59 -1.95
C THR A 72 14.31 39.37 -3.25
N THR A 73 15.10 40.40 -3.50
CA THR A 73 15.03 41.15 -4.76
C THR A 73 15.51 40.35 -5.97
N THR A 74 16.28 39.28 -5.76
CA THR A 74 16.94 38.54 -6.84
C THR A 74 16.66 37.03 -6.80
N SER A 75 16.11 36.50 -5.70
CA SER A 75 15.90 35.07 -5.53
C SER A 75 14.73 34.72 -4.61
N ILE A 76 14.26 33.48 -4.76
CA ILE A 76 13.31 32.84 -3.85
C ILE A 76 14.06 31.73 -3.12
N ILE A 77 14.07 31.81 -1.80
CA ILE A 77 14.80 30.91 -0.92
C ILE A 77 13.80 30.13 -0.08
N ALA A 78 13.66 28.84 -0.36
CA ALA A 78 12.88 27.91 0.45
C ALA A 78 13.82 27.18 1.43
N THR A 79 13.60 27.38 2.72
CA THR A 79 14.33 26.68 3.78
C THR A 79 13.41 25.67 4.44
N THR A 80 13.83 24.40 4.43
CA THR A 80 13.22 23.31 5.20
C THR A 80 14.21 22.83 6.27
N LEU A 81 13.81 21.86 7.10
CA LEU A 81 14.63 21.35 8.20
C LEU A 81 16.05 20.90 7.78
N PHE A 82 16.19 20.29 6.60
CA PHE A 82 17.47 19.72 6.15
C PHE A 82 18.00 20.33 4.86
N LYS A 83 17.22 21.18 4.18
CA LYS A 83 17.58 21.69 2.87
C LYS A 83 17.23 23.15 2.75
N ARG A 84 18.21 23.94 2.30
CA ARG A 84 17.99 25.29 1.78
C ARG A 84 18.07 25.21 0.26
N ARG A 85 17.01 25.59 -0.43
CA ARG A 85 16.97 25.73 -1.89
C ARG A 85 16.80 27.19 -2.23
N GLU A 86 17.57 27.64 -3.20
CA GLU A 86 17.49 29.00 -3.74
C GLU A 86 17.33 28.90 -5.25
N ILE A 87 16.41 29.68 -5.80
CA ILE A 87 16.24 29.85 -7.24
C ILE A 87 16.24 31.35 -7.53
N ARG A 88 17.10 31.80 -8.44
CA ARG A 88 17.14 33.22 -8.83
C ARG A 88 15.93 33.56 -9.68
N LEU A 89 15.39 34.77 -9.55
CA LEU A 89 14.21 35.22 -10.28
C LEU A 89 14.44 35.17 -11.80
N GLU A 90 15.64 35.53 -12.25
CA GLU A 90 16.06 35.47 -13.65
C GLU A 90 16.10 34.05 -14.24
N GLN A 91 16.20 33.03 -13.37
CA GLN A 91 16.28 31.62 -13.77
C GLN A 91 14.91 30.95 -13.83
N ILE A 92 13.84 31.63 -13.43
CA ILE A 92 12.49 31.08 -13.42
C ILE A 92 11.85 31.32 -14.78
N LYS A 93 11.56 30.23 -15.49
CA LYS A 93 10.86 30.25 -16.78
C LYS A 93 9.39 30.67 -16.65
N GLY A 94 8.79 30.26 -15.54
CA GLY A 94 7.37 30.38 -15.26
C GLY A 94 6.97 29.44 -14.12
N PHE A 95 5.68 29.34 -13.86
CA PHE A 95 5.14 28.38 -12.90
C PHE A 95 4.21 27.36 -13.59
N LYS A 96 4.11 26.15 -13.04
CA LYS A 96 3.14 25.13 -13.46
C LYS A 96 2.45 24.46 -12.28
N TYR A 97 1.20 24.03 -12.43
CA TYR A 97 0.41 23.47 -11.33
C TYR A 97 0.51 21.94 -11.14
N THR A 98 1.55 21.32 -10.58
CA THR A 98 1.60 19.85 -10.44
C THR A 98 0.50 19.24 -9.51
N ARG A 99 0.18 17.93 -9.68
CA ARG A 99 -0.71 17.12 -8.80
C ARG A 99 -2.13 17.69 -8.57
N TRP A 100 -3.00 17.64 -9.57
CA TRP A 100 -4.38 18.17 -9.55
C TRP A 100 -4.48 19.64 -9.12
N GLY A 101 -3.44 20.45 -9.37
CA GLY A 101 -3.35 21.83 -8.90
C GLY A 101 -3.06 21.99 -7.40
N TYR A 102 -2.74 20.90 -6.69
CA TYR A 102 -2.34 20.96 -5.29
C TYR A 102 -0.89 21.41 -5.09
N VAL A 103 -0.04 21.37 -6.11
CA VAL A 103 1.34 21.83 -6.02
C VAL A 103 1.59 22.84 -7.12
N MET A 104 2.22 23.96 -6.82
CA MET A 104 2.71 24.91 -7.81
C MET A 104 4.23 24.79 -7.86
N VAL A 105 4.76 24.53 -9.05
CA VAL A 105 6.19 24.35 -9.27
C VAL A 105 6.71 25.53 -10.08
N LEU A 106 7.66 26.28 -9.51
CA LEU A 106 8.48 27.20 -10.26
C LEU A 106 9.48 26.39 -11.08
N VAL A 107 9.45 26.57 -12.40
CA VAL A 107 10.26 25.80 -13.33
C VAL A 107 11.52 26.58 -13.65
N HIS A 108 12.66 25.95 -13.43
CA HIS A 108 13.95 26.54 -13.79
C HIS A 108 14.13 26.50 -15.32
N ASN A 109 14.79 27.50 -15.90
CA ASN A 109 15.05 27.59 -17.34
C ASN A 109 15.75 26.35 -17.90
N ASP A 110 16.89 25.98 -17.30
CA ASP A 110 17.78 24.95 -17.88
C ASP A 110 17.87 23.64 -17.07
N ASN A 111 17.51 23.65 -15.78
CA ASN A 111 17.77 22.51 -14.89
C ASN A 111 16.54 22.11 -14.06
N PRO A 112 15.77 21.09 -14.48
CA PRO A 112 14.59 20.60 -13.76
C PRO A 112 14.88 20.12 -12.32
N ALA A 113 16.12 19.76 -11.99
CA ALA A 113 16.48 19.36 -10.61
C ALA A 113 16.42 20.54 -9.62
N LEU A 114 16.45 21.77 -10.14
CA LEU A 114 16.35 23.02 -9.39
C LEU A 114 14.91 23.56 -9.32
N ASP A 115 13.93 22.88 -9.94
CA ASP A 115 12.52 23.22 -9.81
C ASP A 115 12.11 23.31 -8.33
N MET A 116 11.33 24.33 -8.00
CA MET A 116 10.88 24.61 -6.64
C MET A 116 9.37 24.42 -6.54
N GLY A 117 8.95 23.34 -5.89
CA GLY A 117 7.55 23.01 -5.65
C GLY A 117 7.02 23.57 -4.33
N PHE A 118 5.82 24.13 -4.37
CA PHE A 118 5.04 24.62 -3.23
C PHE A 118 3.71 23.89 -3.16
N GLU A 119 3.43 23.25 -2.03
CA GLU A 119 2.13 22.63 -1.78
C GLU A 119 1.03 23.69 -1.58
N GLN A 120 -0.23 23.30 -1.78
CA GLN A 120 -1.38 24.21 -1.72
C GLN A 120 -1.47 24.95 -0.38
N GLU A 121 -1.10 24.27 0.72
CA GLU A 121 -1.06 24.87 2.05
C GLU A 121 -0.01 25.98 2.17
N VAL A 122 1.12 25.83 1.47
CA VAL A 122 2.18 26.85 1.39
C VAL A 122 1.73 28.01 0.50
N LEU A 123 1.04 27.73 -0.60
CA LEU A 123 0.51 28.75 -1.49
C LEU A 123 -0.57 29.61 -0.84
N LYS A 124 -1.29 29.08 0.16
CA LYS A 124 -2.26 29.81 0.98
C LYS A 124 -1.61 30.79 1.97
N LEU A 125 -0.28 30.86 2.07
CA LEU A 125 0.38 31.89 2.88
C LEU A 125 0.13 33.27 2.26
N ASP A 126 -0.23 34.22 3.11
CA ASP A 126 -0.80 35.53 2.72
C ASP A 126 -0.06 36.20 1.55
N GLY A 127 -0.60 36.07 0.34
CA GLY A 127 -0.10 36.72 -0.87
C GLY A 127 1.01 35.99 -1.62
N LEU A 128 1.45 34.78 -1.21
CA LEU A 128 2.53 34.07 -1.92
C LEU A 128 2.06 33.63 -3.31
N LYS A 129 0.88 33.02 -3.40
CA LYS A 129 0.32 32.54 -4.66
C LYS A 129 0.08 33.69 -5.63
N GLU A 130 -0.56 34.75 -5.13
CA GLU A 130 -0.86 35.97 -5.89
C GLU A 130 0.43 36.59 -6.40
N TRP A 131 1.44 36.71 -5.53
CA TRP A 131 2.75 37.22 -5.92
C TRP A 131 3.41 36.37 -7.03
N ILE A 132 3.37 35.03 -6.94
CA ILE A 132 3.92 34.16 -8.00
C ILE A 132 3.16 34.36 -9.33
N ILE A 133 1.82 34.45 -9.28
CA ILE A 133 0.98 34.63 -10.47
C ILE A 133 1.23 35.99 -11.14
N GLU A 134 1.46 37.04 -10.35
CA GLU A 134 1.75 38.39 -10.85
C GLU A 134 3.14 38.50 -11.50
N HIS A 135 4.12 37.72 -11.05
CA HIS A 135 5.53 37.89 -11.46
C HIS A 135 5.99 36.88 -12.51
N PHE A 136 5.28 35.77 -12.70
CA PHE A 136 5.69 34.69 -13.58
C PHE A 136 4.56 34.24 -14.50
N ASN A 137 4.89 33.81 -15.71
CA ASN A 137 3.90 33.28 -16.64
C ASN A 137 3.45 31.88 -16.21
N ASP A 138 2.15 31.61 -16.33
CA ASP A 138 1.62 30.26 -16.22
C ASP A 138 2.06 29.46 -17.46
N ILE A 139 3.04 28.58 -17.26
CA ILE A 139 3.53 27.64 -18.27
C ILE A 139 2.96 26.25 -18.05
N THR A 140 1.92 26.12 -17.21
CA THR A 140 1.15 24.89 -17.11
C THR A 140 0.74 24.49 -18.52
N PRO A 141 1.13 23.29 -19.00
CA PRO A 141 0.66 22.80 -20.28
C PRO A 141 -0.86 22.93 -20.30
N LYS A 142 -1.40 23.63 -21.30
CA LYS A 142 -2.85 23.69 -21.52
C LYS A 142 -3.37 22.25 -21.51
N ASP A 143 -4.42 22.06 -20.71
CA ASP A 143 -4.86 20.84 -20.03
C ASP A 143 -4.26 19.52 -20.55
N ASP A 144 -3.89 18.60 -19.65
CA ASP A 144 -3.67 17.18 -20.01
C ASP A 144 -4.90 16.58 -20.75
N LEU A 145 -6.07 17.23 -20.67
CA LEU A 145 -7.21 16.96 -21.55
C LEU A 145 -6.90 17.26 -23.02
N ASP A 146 -6.23 18.36 -23.35
CA ASP A 146 -5.80 18.67 -24.71
C ASP A 146 -4.83 17.60 -25.25
N GLU A 147 -3.94 17.04 -24.44
CA GLU A 147 -3.11 15.88 -24.85
C GLU A 147 -3.99 14.68 -25.25
N VAL A 148 -5.04 14.39 -24.46
CA VAL A 148 -6.00 13.33 -24.76
C VAL A 148 -6.83 13.66 -26.00
N LEU A 149 -7.28 14.91 -26.14
CA LEU A 149 -8.11 15.37 -27.25
C LEU A 149 -7.34 15.47 -28.56
N GLN A 150 -6.02 15.70 -28.51
CA GLN A 150 -5.16 15.75 -29.69
C GLN A 150 -4.66 14.37 -30.13
N ASN A 151 -4.65 13.36 -29.25
CA ASN A 151 -4.16 12.03 -29.59
C ASN A 151 -5.18 11.21 -30.42
N PRO A 152 -4.89 10.90 -31.71
CA PRO A 152 -5.80 10.16 -32.57
C PRO A 152 -5.99 8.69 -32.20
N GLN A 153 -5.13 8.12 -31.35
CA GLN A 153 -5.28 6.74 -30.88
C GLN A 153 -6.51 6.54 -29.99
N PHE A 154 -7.03 7.62 -29.41
CA PHE A 154 -8.12 7.57 -28.45
C PHE A 154 -9.52 7.67 -29.08
N GLY A 155 -9.63 8.01 -30.36
CA GLY A 155 -10.90 8.15 -31.06
C GLY A 155 -10.76 8.92 -32.37
N ILE A 156 -11.76 8.80 -33.24
CA ILE A 156 -11.74 9.41 -34.58
C ILE A 156 -11.78 10.93 -34.44
N ASP A 157 -12.76 11.44 -33.70
CA ASP A 157 -12.98 12.87 -33.49
C ASP A 157 -12.75 13.31 -32.03
N LYS A 158 -12.74 14.63 -31.81
CA LYS A 158 -12.50 15.26 -30.51
C LYS A 158 -13.61 14.93 -29.50
N GLU A 159 -14.85 14.79 -29.94
CA GLU A 159 -16.00 14.50 -29.07
C GLU A 159 -15.97 13.07 -28.55
N GLU A 160 -15.62 12.11 -29.41
CA GLU A 160 -15.43 10.70 -29.07
C GLU A 160 -14.31 10.53 -28.05
N ARG A 161 -13.17 11.19 -28.26
CA ARG A 161 -12.04 11.20 -27.31
C ARG A 161 -12.46 11.76 -25.96
N LEU A 162 -13.18 12.89 -25.95
CA LEU A 162 -13.70 13.50 -24.73
C LEU A 162 -14.68 12.57 -23.99
N ARG A 163 -15.59 11.93 -24.73
CA ARG A 163 -16.59 11.00 -24.17
C ARG A 163 -15.91 9.77 -23.57
N LYS A 164 -14.97 9.15 -24.28
CA LYS A 164 -14.19 8.02 -23.79
C LYS A 164 -13.40 8.39 -22.53
N PHE A 165 -12.75 9.56 -22.52
CA PHE A 165 -12.05 10.08 -21.36
C PHE A 165 -12.97 10.24 -20.13
N LYS A 166 -14.12 10.91 -20.30
CA LYS A 166 -15.12 11.07 -19.22
C LYS A 166 -15.61 9.71 -18.69
N ASN A 167 -15.85 8.75 -19.58
CA ASN A 167 -16.27 7.40 -19.21
C ASN A 167 -15.17 6.66 -18.43
N SER A 168 -13.91 6.76 -18.87
CA SER A 168 -12.74 6.21 -18.18
C SER A 168 -12.63 6.77 -16.75
N THR A 169 -12.72 8.09 -16.60
CA THR A 169 -12.68 8.78 -15.31
C THR A 169 -13.81 8.32 -14.39
N ARG A 170 -15.04 8.22 -14.92
CA ARG A 170 -16.19 7.71 -14.16
C ARG A 170 -15.96 6.27 -13.69
N ARG A 171 -15.47 5.38 -14.56
CA ARG A 171 -15.19 3.98 -14.22
C ARG A 171 -14.14 3.86 -13.12
N HIS A 172 -13.06 4.62 -13.22
CA HIS A 172 -12.04 4.68 -12.17
C HIS A 172 -12.63 5.12 -10.82
N LEU A 173 -13.41 6.20 -10.80
CA LEU A 173 -14.02 6.70 -9.57
C LEU A 173 -14.91 5.63 -8.93
N ILE A 174 -15.70 4.92 -9.74
CA ILE A 174 -16.51 3.79 -9.29
C ILE A 174 -15.62 2.68 -8.71
N VAL A 175 -14.57 2.26 -9.41
CA VAL A 175 -13.67 1.18 -8.95
C VAL A 175 -12.97 1.54 -7.63
N ASN A 176 -12.47 2.76 -7.48
CA ASN A 176 -11.84 3.20 -6.24
C ASN A 176 -12.86 3.36 -5.11
N LEU A 177 -14.05 3.88 -5.39
CA LEU A 177 -15.12 3.97 -4.39
C LEU A 177 -15.53 2.58 -3.90
N VAL A 178 -15.75 1.63 -4.81
CA VAL A 178 -16.05 0.23 -4.48
C VAL A 178 -14.91 -0.38 -3.66
N THR A 179 -13.66 -0.10 -4.01
CA THR A 179 -12.49 -0.54 -3.23
C THR A 179 -12.52 0.01 -1.81
N ILE A 180 -12.82 1.30 -1.61
CA ILE A 180 -12.90 1.92 -0.28
C ILE A 180 -14.04 1.30 0.54
N VAL A 181 -15.23 1.18 -0.05
CA VAL A 181 -16.37 0.56 0.62
C VAL A 181 -16.04 -0.88 1.01
N TYR A 182 -15.44 -1.65 0.09
CA TYR A 182 -15.03 -3.02 0.32
C TYR A 182 -13.99 -3.14 1.44
N LEU A 183 -12.98 -2.27 1.45
CA LEU A 183 -11.95 -2.20 2.49
C LEU A 183 -12.56 -1.94 3.88
N ILE A 184 -13.45 -0.96 3.98
CA ILE A 184 -14.14 -0.62 5.23
C ILE A 184 -15.00 -1.80 5.70
N SER A 185 -15.80 -2.40 4.81
CA SER A 185 -16.62 -3.56 5.13
C SER A 185 -15.79 -4.76 5.57
N PHE A 186 -14.66 -5.02 4.90
CA PHE A 186 -13.74 -6.10 5.24
C PHE A 186 -13.20 -5.96 6.67
N PHE A 187 -12.68 -4.77 7.02
CA PHE A 187 -12.13 -4.53 8.36
C PHE A 187 -13.21 -4.45 9.44
N ALA A 188 -14.35 -3.81 9.18
CA ALA A 188 -15.46 -3.79 10.12
C ALA A 188 -15.94 -5.20 10.46
N TYR A 189 -15.99 -6.09 9.45
CA TYR A 189 -16.37 -7.49 9.66
C TYR A 189 -15.34 -8.25 10.51
N ILE A 190 -14.04 -8.10 10.21
CA ILE A 190 -12.97 -8.72 11.01
C ILE A 190 -13.05 -8.29 12.47
N LEU A 191 -13.23 -6.99 12.72
CA LEU A 191 -13.31 -6.44 14.07
C LEU A 191 -14.51 -6.99 14.84
N TYR A 192 -15.66 -7.14 14.18
CA TYR A 192 -16.88 -7.59 14.85
C TYR A 192 -16.95 -9.12 15.03
N TYR A 193 -16.65 -9.90 14.00
CA TYR A 193 -16.85 -11.35 14.00
C TYR A 193 -15.60 -12.18 14.28
N LYS A 194 -14.40 -11.57 14.30
CA LYS A 194 -13.10 -12.23 14.46
C LYS A 194 -12.81 -13.35 13.44
N ALA A 195 -13.65 -13.50 12.41
CA ALA A 195 -13.55 -14.47 11.33
C ALA A 195 -13.88 -13.79 9.99
N LEU A 196 -13.42 -14.36 8.87
CA LEU A 196 -13.74 -13.88 7.52
C LEU A 196 -14.51 -14.96 6.77
N PRO A 197 -15.78 -14.75 6.39
CA PRO A 197 -16.54 -15.74 5.65
C PRO A 197 -16.00 -15.87 4.22
N ALA A 198 -16.21 -17.04 3.63
CA ALA A 198 -15.74 -17.36 2.28
C ALA A 198 -16.28 -16.40 1.21
N PHE A 199 -17.44 -15.77 1.44
CA PHE A 199 -18.00 -14.83 0.46
C PHE A 199 -17.16 -13.56 0.26
N PHE A 200 -16.32 -13.15 1.23
CA PHE A 200 -15.35 -12.07 1.00
C PHE A 200 -14.17 -12.56 0.15
N LEU A 201 -13.83 -13.84 0.17
CA LEU A 201 -12.66 -14.31 -0.58
C LEU A 201 -12.86 -14.16 -2.09
N ILE A 202 -14.04 -14.55 -2.61
CA ILE A 202 -14.29 -14.55 -4.07
C ILE A 202 -14.13 -13.14 -4.68
N PRO A 203 -14.78 -12.08 -4.17
CA PRO A 203 -14.53 -10.72 -4.66
C PRO A 203 -13.07 -10.32 -4.52
N THR A 204 -12.42 -10.63 -3.39
CA THR A 204 -11.00 -10.25 -3.18
C THR A 204 -10.08 -10.88 -4.23
N LEU A 205 -10.33 -12.14 -4.61
CA LEU A 205 -9.58 -12.83 -5.66
C LEU A 205 -9.86 -12.26 -7.05
N LEU A 206 -11.12 -11.96 -7.37
CA LEU A 206 -11.53 -11.54 -8.71
C LEU A 206 -11.32 -10.05 -9.00
N PHE A 207 -11.40 -9.17 -8.00
CA PHE A 207 -11.35 -7.72 -8.20
C PHE A 207 -10.03 -7.21 -8.82
N PRO A 208 -8.84 -7.76 -8.47
CA PRO A 208 -7.60 -7.45 -9.17
C PRO A 208 -7.70 -7.71 -10.68
N TRP A 209 -8.28 -8.85 -11.09
CA TRP A 209 -8.48 -9.19 -12.50
C TRP A 209 -9.46 -8.26 -13.20
N ILE A 210 -10.57 -7.92 -12.53
CA ILE A 210 -11.55 -6.96 -13.07
C ILE A 210 -10.88 -5.60 -13.29
N THR A 211 -10.03 -5.17 -12.36
CA THR A 211 -9.27 -3.93 -12.47
C THR A 211 -8.29 -3.97 -13.63
N LEU A 212 -7.51 -5.06 -13.79
CA LEU A 212 -6.62 -5.24 -14.94
C LEU A 212 -7.38 -5.26 -16.27
N TYR A 213 -8.55 -5.91 -16.31
CA TYR A 213 -9.40 -5.94 -17.49
C TYR A 213 -9.93 -4.55 -17.87
N ILE A 214 -10.33 -3.74 -16.89
CA ILE A 214 -10.71 -2.35 -17.13
C ILE A 214 -9.53 -1.57 -17.69
N ILE A 215 -8.34 -1.67 -17.09
CA ILE A 215 -7.14 -0.99 -17.60
C ILE A 215 -6.84 -1.40 -19.05
N TYR A 216 -6.93 -2.70 -19.34
CA TYR A 216 -6.73 -3.25 -20.68
C TYR A 216 -7.72 -2.67 -21.71
N ARG A 217 -8.99 -2.51 -21.35
CA ARG A 217 -10.06 -2.04 -22.24
C ARG A 217 -10.02 -0.55 -22.55
N GLU A 218 -9.26 0.22 -21.80
CA GLU A 218 -9.25 1.69 -21.89
C GLU A 218 -8.21 2.23 -22.89
N ASP A 219 -7.54 1.35 -23.65
CA ASP A 219 -6.61 1.67 -24.75
C ASP A 219 -5.68 2.85 -24.46
N GLY A 220 -5.11 2.89 -23.26
CA GLY A 220 -4.15 3.92 -22.84
C GLY A 220 -4.72 5.08 -22.04
N MET A 221 -6.05 5.21 -21.95
CA MET A 221 -6.70 6.21 -21.09
C MET A 221 -6.58 5.87 -19.61
N ALA A 222 -6.64 4.60 -19.25
CA ALA A 222 -6.36 4.14 -17.89
C ALA A 222 -4.86 3.93 -17.68
N ARG A 223 -4.38 4.30 -16.50
CA ARG A 223 -3.01 4.01 -16.07
C ARG A 223 -3.03 3.20 -14.79
N LEU A 224 -2.06 2.29 -14.67
CA LEU A 224 -1.81 1.64 -13.39
C LEU A 224 -1.29 2.68 -12.39
N LEU A 225 -0.15 3.29 -12.72
CA LEU A 225 0.49 4.34 -11.93
C LEU A 225 0.21 5.71 -12.50
N THR A 226 -0.29 6.59 -11.63
CA THR A 226 -0.39 8.02 -11.91
C THR A 226 0.99 8.66 -11.84
N ASP A 227 1.24 9.58 -12.76
CA ASP A 227 2.53 10.27 -12.85
C ASP A 227 2.55 11.35 -11.75
N PRO A 228 3.43 11.24 -10.74
CA PRO A 228 3.45 12.19 -9.64
C PRO A 228 3.90 13.61 -10.09
N GLU A 229 4.49 13.74 -11.27
CA GLU A 229 4.94 15.02 -11.84
C GLU A 229 3.84 15.75 -12.62
N LYS A 230 2.76 15.06 -13.05
CA LYS A 230 1.70 15.67 -13.87
C LYS A 230 0.69 16.48 -13.05
N VAL A 231 0.32 17.61 -13.64
CA VAL A 231 -0.47 18.74 -13.12
C VAL A 231 -1.91 18.42 -12.89
N LYS A 232 -2.53 17.70 -13.80
CA LYS A 232 -3.74 16.93 -13.52
C LYS A 232 -3.34 15.51 -13.85
N ASN A 233 -3.57 14.57 -12.94
CA ASN A 233 -3.60 13.19 -13.39
C ASN A 233 -4.88 13.02 -14.21
N SER A 234 -4.86 13.49 -15.45
CA SER A 234 -6.01 13.36 -16.35
C SER A 234 -6.30 11.90 -16.59
N TYR A 235 -5.26 11.08 -16.64
CA TYR A 235 -5.42 9.64 -16.79
C TYR A 235 -5.84 9.02 -15.46
N PRO A 236 -6.97 8.31 -15.42
CA PRO A 236 -7.41 7.65 -14.20
C PRO A 236 -6.42 6.56 -13.75
N GLY A 237 -6.02 6.60 -12.48
CA GLY A 237 -5.02 5.71 -11.86
C GLY A 237 -5.61 4.56 -11.05
N TYR A 238 -5.35 3.31 -11.44
CA TYR A 238 -5.95 2.12 -10.81
C TYR A 238 -5.07 1.41 -9.77
N MET A 239 -3.87 1.94 -9.48
CA MET A 239 -2.93 1.34 -8.52
C MET A 239 -3.52 1.16 -7.12
N PHE A 240 -4.31 2.13 -6.63
CA PHE A 240 -4.93 2.04 -5.30
C PHE A 240 -5.84 0.81 -5.21
N ALA A 241 -6.71 0.60 -6.21
CA ALA A 241 -7.57 -0.58 -6.28
C ALA A 241 -6.75 -1.87 -6.33
N LEU A 242 -5.72 -1.93 -7.19
CA LEU A 242 -4.92 -3.14 -7.34
C LEU A 242 -4.18 -3.52 -6.05
N ILE A 243 -3.43 -2.58 -5.46
CA ILE A 243 -2.63 -2.82 -4.25
C ILE A 243 -3.51 -3.17 -3.06
N THR A 244 -4.60 -2.43 -2.87
CA THR A 244 -5.51 -2.68 -1.75
C THR A 244 -6.04 -4.09 -1.83
N GLN A 245 -6.53 -4.51 -3.00
CA GLN A 245 -7.13 -5.83 -3.16
C GLN A 245 -6.08 -6.95 -3.02
N THR A 246 -4.90 -6.83 -3.62
CA THR A 246 -3.83 -7.84 -3.43
C THR A 246 -3.42 -7.95 -1.96
N THR A 247 -3.41 -6.84 -1.22
CA THR A 247 -3.10 -6.82 0.21
C THR A 247 -4.20 -7.51 1.03
N LEU A 248 -5.47 -7.30 0.68
CA LEU A 248 -6.60 -7.97 1.33
C LEU A 248 -6.55 -9.50 1.14
N ILE A 249 -6.14 -9.99 -0.04
CA ILE A 249 -5.90 -11.43 -0.24
C ILE A 249 -4.80 -11.90 0.72
N GLY A 250 -3.74 -11.10 0.88
CA GLY A 250 -2.64 -11.38 1.82
C GLY A 250 -3.14 -11.59 3.25
N PHE A 251 -3.95 -10.65 3.76
CA PHE A 251 -4.58 -10.76 5.09
C PHE A 251 -5.46 -12.01 5.24
N TYR A 252 -6.08 -12.47 4.15
CA TYR A 252 -6.86 -13.70 4.14
C TYR A 252 -5.94 -14.94 4.17
N GLY A 253 -4.90 -14.95 3.33
CA GLY A 253 -3.99 -16.08 3.13
C GLY A 253 -3.09 -16.40 4.33
N VAL A 254 -2.61 -15.38 5.07
CA VAL A 254 -1.71 -15.57 6.24
C VAL A 254 -2.33 -16.36 7.39
N ARG A 255 -3.64 -16.66 7.33
CA ARG A 255 -4.34 -17.50 8.32
C ARG A 255 -4.12 -18.99 8.09
N TYR A 256 -3.61 -19.38 6.92
CA TYR A 256 -3.42 -20.77 6.53
C TYR A 256 -1.92 -21.04 6.45
N GLU A 257 -1.36 -21.56 7.53
CA GLU A 257 0.07 -21.87 7.64
C GLU A 257 0.34 -23.24 6.99
N PRO A 258 1.01 -23.30 5.83
CA PRO A 258 1.27 -24.56 5.14
C PRO A 258 2.36 -25.34 5.89
N ILE A 259 2.21 -26.67 5.94
CA ILE A 259 3.22 -27.55 6.54
C ILE A 259 4.49 -27.59 5.67
N ASN A 260 4.32 -27.49 4.35
CA ASN A 260 5.41 -27.42 3.37
C ASN A 260 5.26 -26.19 2.47
N TYR A 261 6.23 -25.28 2.54
CA TYR A 261 6.28 -24.15 1.62
C TYR A 261 6.73 -24.54 0.21
N GLN A 262 7.36 -25.70 -0.01
CA GLN A 262 7.80 -26.11 -1.34
C GLN A 262 6.62 -26.26 -2.31
N ASP A 263 5.55 -26.93 -1.90
CA ASP A 263 4.33 -27.10 -2.71
C ASP A 263 3.62 -25.75 -2.94
N THR A 264 3.72 -24.85 -1.95
CA THR A 264 3.20 -23.48 -2.04
C THR A 264 3.96 -22.67 -3.08
N VAL A 265 5.29 -22.82 -3.18
CA VAL A 265 6.13 -22.07 -4.12
C VAL A 265 5.77 -22.37 -5.57
N TYR A 266 5.49 -23.63 -5.93
CA TYR A 266 5.10 -23.97 -7.31
C TYR A 266 3.80 -23.28 -7.74
N LEU A 267 2.76 -23.33 -6.90
CA LEU A 267 1.49 -22.67 -7.20
C LEU A 267 1.58 -21.14 -7.10
N MET A 268 2.39 -20.62 -6.17
CA MET A 268 2.72 -19.20 -6.09
C MET A 268 3.34 -18.70 -7.39
N ILE A 269 4.32 -19.43 -7.93
CA ILE A 269 4.96 -19.10 -9.21
C ILE A 269 3.93 -19.16 -10.34
N LEU A 270 3.07 -20.18 -10.38
CA LEU A 270 2.03 -20.31 -11.40
C LEU A 270 1.05 -19.12 -11.37
N PHE A 271 0.37 -18.89 -10.25
CA PHE A 271 -0.60 -17.80 -10.12
C PHE A 271 0.04 -16.43 -10.24
N GLY A 272 1.23 -16.25 -9.67
CA GLY A 272 2.01 -15.03 -9.79
C GLY A 272 2.42 -14.75 -11.24
N SER A 273 2.84 -15.76 -12.00
CA SER A 273 3.24 -15.61 -13.41
C SER A 273 2.05 -15.25 -14.30
N ILE A 274 0.90 -15.91 -14.13
CA ILE A 274 -0.32 -15.59 -14.89
C ILE A 274 -0.74 -14.14 -14.60
N PHE A 275 -0.73 -13.73 -13.33
CA PHE A 275 -1.06 -12.37 -12.94
C PHE A 275 -0.04 -11.34 -13.43
N ALA A 276 1.25 -11.67 -13.41
CA ALA A 276 2.32 -10.84 -13.96
C ALA A 276 2.11 -10.61 -15.46
N ILE A 277 1.86 -11.67 -16.23
CA ILE A 277 1.59 -11.60 -17.67
C ILE A 277 0.37 -10.72 -17.94
N ALA A 278 -0.74 -10.93 -17.21
CA ALA A 278 -1.94 -10.11 -17.36
C ALA A 278 -1.67 -8.62 -17.03
N THR A 279 -0.88 -8.35 -15.99
CA THR A 279 -0.50 -6.99 -15.61
C THR A 279 0.40 -6.35 -16.67
N LEU A 280 1.39 -7.08 -17.20
CA LEU A 280 2.27 -6.60 -18.27
C LEU A 280 1.49 -6.32 -19.56
N TYR A 281 0.50 -7.16 -19.88
CA TYR A 281 -0.36 -6.96 -21.04
C TYR A 281 -1.27 -5.73 -20.88
N ALA A 282 -1.88 -5.55 -19.71
CA ALA A 282 -2.62 -4.34 -19.37
C ALA A 282 -1.72 -3.08 -19.40
N LEU A 283 -0.47 -3.19 -18.93
CA LEU A 283 0.51 -2.10 -18.97
C LEU A 283 0.97 -1.76 -20.39
N HIS A 284 1.12 -2.76 -21.27
CA HIS A 284 1.49 -2.53 -22.66
C HIS A 284 0.41 -1.73 -23.40
N LYS A 285 -0.86 -2.02 -23.10
CA LYS A 285 -2.01 -1.24 -23.58
C LYS A 285 -2.16 0.12 -22.91
N SER A 286 -1.70 0.26 -21.67
CA SER A 286 -1.66 1.57 -21.00
C SER A 286 -0.65 2.49 -21.69
N ALA A 287 -0.94 3.80 -21.76
CA ALA A 287 -0.02 4.75 -22.39
C ALA A 287 1.35 4.67 -21.71
N LEU A 288 2.36 4.22 -22.47
CA LEU A 288 3.72 4.07 -21.96
C LEU A 288 4.29 5.45 -21.64
N PRO A 289 4.99 5.60 -20.51
CA PRO A 289 5.64 6.86 -20.18
C PRO A 289 6.76 7.13 -21.19
N LYS A 290 6.97 8.41 -21.49
CA LYS A 290 8.06 8.86 -22.38
C LYS A 290 9.43 8.63 -21.72
N LYS A 291 9.54 8.74 -20.39
CA LYS A 291 10.78 8.52 -19.64
C LYS A 291 11.02 7.04 -19.36
N LYS A 292 12.26 6.57 -19.55
CA LYS A 292 12.68 5.18 -19.29
C LYS A 292 12.61 4.81 -17.80
N THR A 293 12.97 5.73 -16.91
CA THR A 293 12.95 5.53 -15.45
C THR A 293 11.57 5.15 -14.93
N ASP A 294 10.54 5.83 -15.42
CA ASP A 294 9.15 5.61 -15.00
C ASP A 294 8.63 4.25 -15.49
N ARG A 295 9.16 3.79 -16.63
CA ARG A 295 8.84 2.47 -17.18
C ARG A 295 9.36 1.34 -16.27
N ILE A 296 10.60 1.46 -15.80
CA ILE A 296 11.20 0.48 -14.87
C ILE A 296 10.40 0.42 -13.56
N GLY A 297 10.04 1.59 -12.99
CA GLY A 297 9.23 1.65 -11.78
C GLY A 297 7.87 0.96 -11.91
N ARG A 298 7.19 1.11 -13.07
CA ARG A 298 5.92 0.43 -13.36
C ARG A 298 6.08 -1.09 -13.42
N TYR A 299 7.09 -1.60 -14.11
CA TYR A 299 7.34 -3.04 -14.18
C TYR A 299 7.73 -3.63 -12.83
N PHE A 300 8.52 -2.91 -12.04
CA PHE A 300 8.88 -3.32 -10.70
C PHE A 300 7.65 -3.43 -9.78
N ILE A 301 6.76 -2.43 -9.82
CA ILE A 301 5.51 -2.46 -9.05
C ILE A 301 4.58 -3.58 -9.52
N ALA A 302 4.48 -3.81 -10.83
CA ALA A 302 3.72 -4.94 -11.38
C ALA A 302 4.26 -6.28 -10.89
N LEU A 303 5.59 -6.45 -10.87
CA LEU A 303 6.25 -7.64 -10.33
C LEU A 303 5.92 -7.83 -8.85
N ILE A 304 6.02 -6.78 -8.03
CA ILE A 304 5.65 -6.84 -6.60
C ILE A 304 4.19 -7.27 -6.43
N CYS A 305 3.26 -6.66 -7.17
CA CYS A 305 1.84 -7.01 -7.10
C CYS A 305 1.61 -8.47 -7.49
N ALA A 306 2.32 -8.97 -8.50
CA ALA A 306 2.23 -10.35 -8.94
C ALA A 306 2.77 -11.36 -7.93
N LEU A 307 3.89 -11.05 -7.28
CA LEU A 307 4.43 -11.90 -6.22
C LEU A 307 3.48 -11.96 -5.02
N ILE A 308 2.96 -10.81 -4.58
CA ILE A 308 1.98 -10.73 -3.49
C ILE A 308 0.71 -11.50 -3.88
N TYR A 309 0.16 -11.25 -5.07
CA TYR A 309 -1.04 -11.94 -5.54
C TYR A 309 -0.82 -13.45 -5.63
N GLY A 310 0.28 -13.91 -6.24
CA GLY A 310 0.59 -15.33 -6.39
C GLY A 310 0.67 -16.06 -5.05
N PHE A 311 1.40 -15.48 -4.08
CA PHE A 311 1.54 -16.08 -2.76
C PHE A 311 0.21 -16.07 -1.99
N ALA A 312 -0.41 -14.91 -1.92
CA ALA A 312 -1.62 -14.71 -1.13
C ALA A 312 -2.81 -15.51 -1.68
N SER A 313 -3.01 -15.53 -2.99
CA SER A 313 -4.11 -16.28 -3.62
C SER A 313 -3.93 -17.78 -3.45
N THR A 314 -2.69 -18.29 -3.57
CA THR A 314 -2.39 -19.71 -3.31
C THR A 314 -2.83 -20.11 -1.91
N LEU A 315 -2.37 -19.41 -0.87
CA LEU A 315 -2.72 -19.73 0.51
C LEU A 315 -4.22 -19.55 0.79
N ALA A 316 -4.79 -18.42 0.36
CA ALA A 316 -6.18 -18.10 0.61
C ALA A 316 -7.12 -19.11 -0.07
N MET A 317 -6.89 -19.45 -1.34
CA MET A 317 -7.67 -20.46 -2.05
C MET A 317 -7.48 -21.85 -1.43
N ASN A 318 -6.24 -22.21 -1.09
CA ASN A 318 -5.94 -23.51 -0.51
C ASN A 318 -6.69 -23.72 0.81
N GLY A 319 -6.72 -22.73 1.69
CA GLY A 319 -7.35 -22.88 3.00
C GLY A 319 -8.86 -22.64 3.02
N ALA A 320 -9.35 -21.66 2.27
CA ALA A 320 -10.75 -21.25 2.35
C ALA A 320 -11.72 -22.22 1.67
N PHE A 321 -11.29 -22.83 0.57
CA PHE A 321 -12.07 -23.82 -0.16
C PHE A 321 -11.82 -25.25 0.31
N ASP A 322 -11.07 -25.41 1.42
CA ASP A 322 -10.71 -26.72 1.93
C ASP A 322 -11.87 -27.41 2.66
N GLN A 323 -12.54 -28.30 1.92
CA GLN A 323 -13.60 -29.17 2.43
C GLN A 323 -13.09 -30.52 2.93
N ALA A 324 -11.78 -30.75 2.95
CA ALA A 324 -11.22 -32.01 3.42
C ALA A 324 -11.58 -32.25 4.90
N LYS A 325 -11.81 -33.52 5.24
CA LYS A 325 -11.99 -33.95 6.63
C LYS A 325 -10.70 -33.67 7.38
N VAL A 326 -10.84 -33.17 8.61
CA VAL A 326 -9.69 -32.93 9.50
C VAL A 326 -9.03 -34.26 9.84
N ALA A 327 -7.77 -34.42 9.47
CA ALA A 327 -6.95 -35.56 9.84
C ALA A 327 -6.22 -35.28 11.14
N LYS A 328 -6.18 -36.27 12.04
CA LYS A 328 -5.42 -36.19 13.29
C LYS A 328 -4.11 -36.94 13.10
N VAL A 329 -3.01 -36.21 13.16
CA VAL A 329 -1.67 -36.77 12.99
C VAL A 329 -0.88 -36.63 14.29
N ASN A 330 -0.17 -37.69 14.66
CA ASN A 330 0.72 -37.63 15.82
C ASN A 330 1.99 -36.87 15.42
N ALA A 331 2.39 -35.90 16.24
CA ALA A 331 3.64 -35.19 16.07
C ALA A 331 4.45 -35.19 17.38
N ILE A 332 5.76 -35.01 17.26
CA ILE A 332 6.67 -34.95 18.40
C ILE A 332 7.28 -33.55 18.49
N ILE A 333 7.35 -33.00 19.70
CA ILE A 333 7.98 -31.70 19.91
C ILE A 333 9.49 -31.85 19.90
N ILE A 334 10.14 -31.27 18.89
CA ILE A 334 11.60 -31.30 18.75
C ILE A 334 12.23 -30.20 19.59
N LYS A 335 11.70 -28.98 19.49
CA LYS A 335 12.23 -27.79 20.15
C LYS A 335 11.11 -26.84 20.53
N LYS A 336 11.36 -26.05 21.58
CA LYS A 336 10.50 -24.98 22.04
C LYS A 336 11.28 -23.67 21.94
N TYR A 337 10.65 -22.65 21.38
CA TYR A 337 11.20 -21.33 21.22
C TYR A 337 10.27 -20.33 21.90
N ARG A 338 10.87 -19.39 22.62
CA ARG A 338 10.18 -18.22 23.13
C ARG A 338 10.84 -17.01 22.52
N ASP A 339 10.08 -16.26 21.72
CA ASP A 339 10.51 -14.98 21.16
C ASP A 339 9.57 -13.91 21.69
N GLY A 340 10.02 -13.21 22.74
CA GLY A 340 9.13 -12.37 23.56
C GLY A 340 8.01 -13.18 24.22
N ASP A 341 6.79 -12.97 23.76
CA ASP A 341 5.58 -13.66 24.22
C ASP A 341 5.00 -14.59 23.14
N GLU A 342 5.62 -14.68 21.97
CA GLU A 342 5.32 -15.75 21.04
C GLU A 342 5.88 -17.07 21.61
N HIS A 343 4.99 -18.04 21.67
CA HIS A 343 5.29 -19.38 22.15
C HIS A 343 5.31 -20.29 20.93
N LYS A 344 6.51 -20.52 20.36
CA LYS A 344 6.71 -21.31 19.16
C LYS A 344 7.16 -22.72 19.51
N VAL A 345 6.61 -23.71 18.84
CA VAL A 345 7.08 -25.10 18.92
C VAL A 345 7.50 -25.57 17.55
N GLN A 346 8.66 -26.22 17.49
CA GLN A 346 9.08 -26.94 16.31
C GLN A 346 8.67 -28.40 16.48
N ILE A 347 7.82 -28.87 15.57
CA ILE A 347 7.16 -30.16 15.64
C ILE A 347 7.62 -31.02 14.46
N GLN A 348 7.84 -32.30 14.73
CA GLN A 348 8.10 -33.31 13.72
C GLN A 348 6.79 -34.02 13.41
N ILE A 349 6.27 -33.80 12.22
CA ILE A 349 5.15 -34.54 11.66
C ILE A 349 5.73 -35.73 10.89
N GLU A 350 4.95 -36.81 10.74
CA GLU A 350 5.35 -38.09 10.13
C GLU A 350 6.44 -37.99 9.04
N ARG A 351 7.36 -38.95 9.02
CA ARG A 351 8.49 -39.05 8.05
C ARG A 351 9.51 -37.90 8.10
N GLY A 352 9.57 -37.15 9.20
CA GLY A 352 10.67 -36.20 9.42
C GLY A 352 10.43 -34.80 8.90
N GLN A 353 9.21 -34.48 8.48
CA GLN A 353 8.85 -33.11 8.15
C GLN A 353 8.82 -32.27 9.42
N VAL A 354 9.58 -31.18 9.42
CA VAL A 354 9.70 -30.29 10.57
C VAL A 354 9.08 -28.95 10.24
N THR A 355 8.09 -28.54 11.04
CA THR A 355 7.46 -27.21 10.93
C THR A 355 7.50 -26.47 12.27
N SER A 356 7.35 -25.15 12.24
CA SER A 356 7.28 -24.29 13.42
C SER A 356 5.91 -23.68 13.53
N GLU A 357 5.30 -23.79 14.71
CA GLU A 357 3.92 -23.38 14.93
C GLU A 357 3.82 -22.50 16.18
N ASN A 358 3.00 -21.46 16.08
CA ASN A 358 2.64 -20.63 17.22
C ASN A 358 1.53 -21.32 18.02
N ILE A 359 1.79 -21.56 19.31
CA ILE A 359 0.82 -22.18 20.23
C ILE A 359 0.47 -21.22 21.37
N SER A 360 -0.64 -21.50 22.07
CA SER A 360 -0.99 -20.71 23.25
C SER A 360 0.02 -20.91 24.38
N LYS A 361 0.16 -19.90 25.24
CA LYS A 361 1.02 -19.93 26.42
C LYS A 361 0.72 -21.14 27.33
N ASP A 362 -0.55 -21.45 27.54
CA ASP A 362 -0.98 -22.57 28.40
C ASP A 362 -0.51 -23.92 27.85
N ILE A 363 -0.71 -24.13 26.54
CA ILE A 363 -0.23 -25.35 25.87
C ILE A 363 1.30 -25.39 25.92
N TYR A 364 1.97 -24.27 25.67
CA TYR A 364 3.42 -24.19 25.71
C TYR A 364 4.01 -24.52 27.08
N GLN A 365 3.42 -24.06 28.17
CA GLN A 365 3.93 -24.31 29.53
C GLN A 365 3.86 -25.79 29.92
N VAL A 366 2.81 -26.49 29.49
CA VAL A 366 2.60 -27.90 29.83
C VAL A 366 3.46 -28.83 28.97
N LEU A 367 3.68 -28.48 27.70
CA LEU A 367 4.41 -29.33 26.76
C LEU A 367 5.92 -29.32 27.01
N LYS A 368 6.55 -30.49 26.94
CA LYS A 368 8.00 -30.69 27.01
C LYS A 368 8.54 -31.19 25.67
N LYS A 369 9.84 -30.97 25.43
CA LYS A 369 10.54 -31.60 24.31
C LYS A 369 10.38 -33.12 24.41
N GLY A 370 10.06 -33.77 23.30
CA GLY A 370 9.78 -35.20 23.23
C GLY A 370 8.34 -35.60 23.54
N ASP A 371 7.49 -34.68 24.03
CA ASP A 371 6.07 -35.00 24.19
C ASP A 371 5.41 -35.26 22.83
N GLN A 372 4.48 -36.22 22.82
CA GLN A 372 3.59 -36.49 21.70
C GLN A 372 2.36 -35.59 21.76
N ILE A 373 2.08 -34.92 20.66
CA ILE A 373 0.91 -34.06 20.47
C ILE A 373 0.07 -34.54 19.29
N ILE A 374 -1.19 -34.10 19.26
CA ILE A 374 -2.09 -34.35 18.13
C ILE A 374 -2.21 -33.06 17.32
N VAL A 375 -1.79 -33.10 16.06
CA VAL A 375 -1.94 -32.01 15.10
C VAL A 375 -3.18 -32.29 14.28
N HIS A 376 -4.09 -31.32 14.24
CA HIS A 376 -5.26 -31.35 13.37
C HIS A 376 -4.85 -30.68 12.07
N GLN A 377 -4.67 -31.48 11.03
CA GLN A 377 -4.30 -31.00 9.71
C GLN A 377 -5.48 -31.11 8.75
N LYS A 378 -5.49 -30.24 7.75
CA LYS A 378 -6.29 -30.47 6.54
C LYS A 378 -5.38 -30.56 5.33
N GLN A 379 -5.88 -31.20 4.28
CA GLN A 379 -5.12 -31.45 3.05
C GLN A 379 -4.92 -30.20 2.20
N GLY A 380 -5.76 -29.17 2.37
CA GLY A 380 -5.80 -28.02 1.47
C GLY A 380 -6.59 -28.31 0.20
N PHE A 381 -7.33 -27.32 -0.28
CA PHE A 381 -8.05 -27.40 -1.56
C PHE A 381 -7.09 -27.60 -2.75
N LEU A 382 -5.90 -27.01 -2.68
CA LEU A 382 -4.86 -27.14 -3.71
C LEU A 382 -3.90 -28.31 -3.41
N GLY A 383 -4.24 -29.15 -2.44
CA GLY A 383 -3.39 -30.26 -1.99
C GLY A 383 -2.18 -29.81 -1.16
N ILE A 384 -2.15 -28.58 -0.66
CA ILE A 384 -1.11 -28.08 0.26
C ILE A 384 -1.61 -28.27 1.70
N PRO A 385 -1.04 -29.23 2.46
CA PRO A 385 -1.47 -29.45 3.83
C PRO A 385 -1.20 -28.23 4.71
N TRP A 386 -2.12 -27.93 5.62
CA TRP A 386 -1.98 -26.81 6.57
C TRP A 386 -2.52 -27.19 7.94
N ILE A 387 -2.02 -26.51 8.98
CA ILE A 387 -2.33 -26.83 10.37
C ILE A 387 -3.55 -26.01 10.82
N LEU A 388 -4.60 -26.71 11.26
CA LEU A 388 -5.81 -26.10 11.79
C LEU A 388 -5.67 -25.76 13.27
N LYS A 389 -5.16 -26.72 14.06
CA LYS A 389 -4.92 -26.57 15.50
C LYS A 389 -4.00 -27.66 16.04
N ILE A 390 -3.41 -27.37 17.20
CA ILE A 390 -2.59 -28.32 17.97
C ILE A 390 -3.31 -28.63 19.29
N GLU A 391 -3.42 -29.93 19.63
CA GLU A 391 -4.01 -30.41 20.88
C GLU A 391 -3.00 -31.23 21.68
N ASN A 392 -2.98 -31.03 23.01
CA ASN A 392 -2.19 -31.84 23.92
C ASN A 392 -2.91 -33.17 24.18
N LYS A 393 -2.25 -34.29 23.86
CA LYS A 393 -2.78 -35.64 24.06
C LYS A 393 -3.07 -35.97 25.53
N LYS A 394 -2.28 -35.41 26.46
CA LYS A 394 -2.41 -35.66 27.91
C LYS A 394 -3.56 -34.88 28.55
N ASN A 395 -4.01 -33.80 27.92
CA ASN A 395 -5.03 -32.93 28.50
C ASN A 395 -5.86 -32.29 27.37
N PRO A 396 -6.84 -33.03 26.79
CA PRO A 396 -7.66 -32.48 25.73
C PRO A 396 -8.44 -31.28 26.25
N SER A 397 -8.29 -30.11 25.61
CA SER A 397 -9.03 -28.92 26.00
C SER A 397 -10.55 -29.22 26.03
N PRO A 398 -11.30 -28.65 27.00
CA PRO A 398 -12.75 -28.78 27.01
C PRO A 398 -13.30 -28.31 25.66
N LYS A 399 -14.20 -29.10 25.05
CA LYS A 399 -14.83 -28.78 23.76
C LYS A 399 -15.44 -27.38 23.86
N ARG A 400 -14.91 -26.42 23.08
CA ARG A 400 -15.48 -25.09 22.87
C ARG A 400 -16.41 -25.10 21.68
#